data_AF-A0A6P0UQ90-F1
#
_entry.id   AF-A0A6P0UQ90-F1
#
_cell.length_a   1.000
_cell.length_b   1.000
_cell.length_c   1.000
_cell.angle_alpha   90.00
_cell.angle_beta   90.00
_cell.angle_gamma   90.00
#
_symmetry.space_group_name_H-M   'P 1'
#
loop_
_entity.id
_entity.type
_entity.pdbx_description
1 polymer ?
#
loop_
_entity_poly.entity_id
_entity_poly.type
_entity_poly.pdbx_seq_one_letter_code
_entity_poly.pdbx_strand_id
1 'polypeptide(L)' 'MKKTFPSWVWITYLLLFSLSIPWYIPEKPAMMLILGLPLWVIASILSVVITAIFTVWIINKYWKEK' A
#
# COMPACT_ATOMS: atom_id res chain seq x y z
N MET A 1 -15.91 23.10 15.65
CA MET A 1 -15.76 22.59 14.26
C MET A 1 -14.97 21.29 14.32
N LYS A 2 -15.60 20.11 14.08
CA LYS A 2 -14.84 18.85 13.99
C LYS A 2 -13.97 18.94 12.73
N LYS A 3 -12.64 19.03 12.86
CA LYS A 3 -11.73 18.77 11.74
C LYS A 3 -11.85 17.28 11.41
N THR A 4 -12.75 16.94 10.50
CA THR A 4 -12.88 15.56 10.02
C THR A 4 -11.68 15.25 9.15
N PHE A 5 -10.96 14.20 9.52
CA PHE A 5 -9.86 13.71 8.71
C PHE A 5 -10.40 13.27 7.34
N PRO A 6 -9.70 13.56 6.23
CA PRO A 6 -10.24 13.29 4.90
C PRO A 6 -10.48 11.79 4.70
N SER A 7 -11.73 11.40 4.41
CA SER A 7 -12.14 10.00 4.22
C SER A 7 -11.40 9.30 3.08
N TRP A 8 -10.95 10.04 2.07
CA TRP A 8 -10.18 9.48 0.95
C TRP A 8 -8.86 8.84 1.39
N VAL A 9 -8.25 9.33 2.49
CA VAL A 9 -7.00 8.77 3.03
C VAL A 9 -7.20 7.32 3.47
N TRP A 10 -8.34 7.04 4.10
CA TRP A 10 -8.72 5.68 4.50
C TRP A 10 -8.97 4.78 3.29
N ILE A 11 -9.62 5.30 2.25
CA ILE A 11 -9.83 4.56 0.99
C ILE A 11 -8.49 4.17 0.36
N THR A 12 -7.51 5.09 0.35
CA THR A 12 -6.16 4.79 -0.16
C THR A 12 -5.44 3.74 0.68
N TYR A 13 -5.53 3.81 2.01
CA TYR A 13 -4.97 2.75 2.86
C TYR A 13 -5.62 1.40 2.61
N LEU A 14 -6.95 1.35 2.42
CA LEU A 14 -7.63 0.10 2.07
C LEU A 14 -7.15 -0.45 0.73
N LEU A 15 -6.98 0.41 -0.28
CA LEU A 15 -6.44 0.01 -1.59
C LEU A 15 -4.99 -0.50 -1.49
N LEU A 16 -4.13 0.17 -0.72
CA LEU A 16 -2.75 -0.27 -0.54
C LEU A 16 -2.66 -1.56 0.27
N PHE A 17 -3.46 -1.70 1.32
CA PHE A 17 -3.57 -2.95 2.07
C PHE A 17 -4.03 -4.11 1.18
N SER A 18 -5.01 -3.82 0.32
CA SER A 18 -5.55 -4.75 -0.65
C SER A 18 -4.48 -5.27 -1.63
N LEU A 19 -3.64 -4.36 -2.13
CA LEU A 19 -2.53 -4.70 -3.04
C LEU A 19 -1.43 -5.52 -2.37
N SER A 20 -1.28 -5.42 -1.03
CA SER A 20 -0.29 -6.18 -0.29
C SER A 20 -0.63 -7.67 -0.18
N ILE A 21 -1.92 -8.03 -0.31
CA ILE A 21 -2.38 -9.41 -0.18
C ILE A 21 -2.53 -10.01 -1.59
N PRO A 22 -1.85 -11.13 -1.87
CA PRO A 22 -1.83 -11.74 -3.20
C PRO A 22 -3.09 -12.56 -3.52
N TRP A 23 -4.28 -12.02 -3.30
CA TRP A 23 -5.56 -12.72 -3.58
C TRP A 23 -5.85 -12.89 -5.08
N TYR A 24 -5.12 -12.16 -5.92
CA TYR A 24 -5.29 -12.15 -7.37
C TYR A 24 -4.51 -13.27 -8.07
N ILE A 25 -3.85 -14.15 -7.30
CA ILE A 25 -2.98 -15.20 -7.83
C ILE A 25 -3.77 -16.50 -7.95
N PRO A 26 -3.80 -17.13 -9.14
CA PRO A 26 -4.44 -18.43 -9.31
C PRO A 26 -3.65 -19.53 -8.58
N GLU A 27 -4.34 -20.57 -8.11
CA GLU A 27 -3.76 -21.69 -7.32
C GLU A 27 -2.59 -22.42 -8.00
N LYS A 28 -2.47 -22.30 -9.32
CA LYS A 28 -1.36 -22.81 -10.12
C LYS A 28 -0.67 -21.66 -10.85
N PRO A 29 0.05 -20.79 -10.15
CA PRO A 29 0.80 -19.76 -10.84
C PRO A 29 1.98 -20.44 -11.52
N ALA A 30 2.15 -20.22 -12.82
CA ALA A 30 3.46 -20.35 -13.43
C ALA A 30 4.37 -19.43 -12.59
N MET A 31 5.34 -20.02 -11.89
CA MET A 31 6.15 -19.32 -10.91
C MET A 31 7.05 -18.32 -11.64
N MET A 32 6.50 -17.14 -11.93
CA MET A 32 7.17 -16.08 -12.64
C MET A 32 8.09 -15.40 -11.63
N LEU A 33 9.33 -15.86 -11.63
CA LEU A 33 10.40 -15.35 -10.79
C LEU A 33 10.99 -14.11 -11.45
N ILE A 34 10.88 -12.97 -10.79
CA ILE A 34 11.60 -11.75 -11.13
C ILE A 34 12.70 -11.60 -10.09
N LEU A 35 13.97 -11.49 -10.52
CA LEU A 35 15.13 -11.42 -9.60
C LEU A 35 15.23 -12.60 -8.62
N GLY A 36 14.68 -13.77 -8.97
CA GLY A 36 14.63 -14.93 -8.07
C GLY A 36 13.53 -14.88 -7.01
N LEU A 37 12.71 -13.82 -7.00
CA LEU A 37 11.58 -13.68 -6.11
C LEU A 37 10.27 -13.87 -6.88
N PRO A 38 9.26 -14.49 -6.27
CA PRO A 38 7.94 -14.50 -6.85
C PRO A 38 7.41 -13.07 -7.01
N LEU A 39 6.72 -12.82 -8.13
CA LEU A 39 6.10 -11.53 -8.45
C LEU A 39 5.28 -10.94 -7.29
N TRP A 40 4.61 -11.80 -6.53
CA TRP A 40 3.81 -11.40 -5.38
C TRP A 40 4.62 -10.84 -4.23
N VAL A 41 5.83 -11.37 -4.00
CA VAL A 41 6.73 -10.86 -2.96
C VAL A 41 7.14 -9.44 -3.31
N ILE A 42 7.48 -9.19 -4.57
CA ILE A 42 7.86 -7.86 -5.06
C ILE A 42 6.68 -6.89 -4.93
N ALA A 43 5.47 -7.33 -5.32
CA ALA A 43 4.25 -6.53 -5.19
C ALA A 43 3.96 -6.16 -3.73
N SER A 44 4.07 -7.11 -2.79
CA SER A 44 3.89 -6.83 -1.36
C SER A 44 4.94 -5.86 -0.82
N ILE A 45 6.22 -6.04 -1.18
CA ILE A 45 7.30 -5.11 -0.77
C ILE A 45 7.01 -3.70 -1.29
N LEU A 46 6.70 -3.56 -2.58
CA LEU A 46 6.37 -2.27 -3.19
C LEU A 46 5.15 -1.65 -2.52
N SER A 47 4.11 -2.42 -2.23
CA SER A 47 2.90 -1.92 -1.56
C SER A 47 3.22 -1.37 -0.17
N VAL A 48 4.05 -2.06 0.61
CA VAL A 48 4.50 -1.58 1.94
C VAL A 48 5.32 -0.30 1.81
N VAL A 49 6.23 -0.22 0.84
CA VAL A 49 7.05 0.99 0.59
C VAL A 49 6.15 2.17 0.21
N ILE A 50 5.20 1.97 -0.71
CA ILE A 50 4.24 3.00 -1.12
C ILE A 50 3.39 3.43 0.08
N THR A 51 2.96 2.50 0.92
CA THR A 51 2.21 2.79 2.15
C THR A 51 3.02 3.66 3.11
N ALA A 52 4.30 3.35 3.32
CA ALA A 52 5.17 4.15 4.17
C ALA A 52 5.35 5.57 3.62
N ILE A 53 5.63 5.71 2.31
CA ILE A 53 5.76 7.02 1.65
C ILE A 53 4.45 7.82 1.77
N PHE A 54 3.32 7.18 1.51
CA PHE A 54 2.00 7.79 1.63
C PHE A 54 1.73 8.26 3.06
N THR A 55 2.08 7.43 4.06
CA THR A 55 1.97 7.79 5.48
C THR A 55 2.79 9.03 5.81
N VAL A 56 4.06 9.06 5.41
CA VAL A 56 4.94 10.22 5.62
C VAL A 56 4.38 11.48 4.95
N TRP A 57 3.84 11.36 3.74
CA TRP A 57 3.22 12.50 3.04
C TRP A 57 1.97 13.01 3.76
N ILE A 58 1.10 12.11 4.24
CA ILE A 58 -0.09 12.46 5.01
C ILE A 58 0.29 13.16 6.32
N ILE A 59 1.27 12.63 7.05
CA ILE A 59 1.78 13.25 8.29
C ILE A 59 2.30 14.65 7.98
N ASN A 60 3.15 14.81 6.96
CA ASN A 60 3.67 16.12 6.58
C ASN A 60 2.58 17.11 6.15
N LYS A 61 1.50 16.63 5.53
CA LYS A 61 0.42 17.49 5.01
C LYS A 61 -0.59 17.88 6.08
N TYR A 62 -0.94 16.96 6.98
CA TYR A 62 -2.05 17.13 7.93
C TYR A 62 -1.61 17.31 9.38
N TRP A 63 -0.37 16.95 9.72
CA TRP A 63 0.18 16.99 11.08
C TRP A 63 1.37 17.94 11.26
N LYS A 64 1.78 18.69 10.22
CA LYS A 64 2.66 19.83 10.45
C LYS A 64 1.92 20.89 11.26
N GLU A 65 2.15 20.88 12.56
CA GLU A 65 1.96 22.05 13.41
C GLU A 65 2.85 23.16 12.85
N LYS A 66 2.27 24.35 12.65
CA LYS A 66 3.01 25.54 12.25
C LYS A 66 4.06 25.88 13.31
#